data_AF-A0A150MRU5-F1
#
_entry.id   AF-A0A150MRU5-F1
#
_cell.length_a   1.000
_cell.length_b   1.000
_cell.length_c   1.000
_cell.angle_alpha   90.00
_cell.angle_beta   90.00
_cell.angle_gamma   90.00
#
_symmetry.space_group_name_H-M   'P 1'
#
loop_
_entity.id
_entity.type
_entity.pdbx_description
1 polymer ?
#
loop_
_entity_poly.entity_id
_entity_poly.type
_entity_poly.pdbx_seq_one_letter_code
_entity_poly.pdbx_strand_id
1 'polypeptide(L)'
;MLKRRPLERKGVFRFREVCQPSARRAMMGRNKEWLEGWMLTHAHITSWLITIVLFFLAVSMERQGAGKAKIVQMVLRLFYILTIATGGLLLHSIASISALYWLKALAGLWVIGAMEMVLAAVKKGKSAAAGWTQWVIALVVTLFLGLLLPLGFDLF
;
A
#
# COMPACT_ATOMS: atom_id res chain seq x y z
N MET A 1 77.77 25.22 4.25
CA MET A 1 77.60 23.76 4.47
C MET A 1 76.20 23.34 4.03
N LEU A 2 76.04 22.83 2.80
CA LEU A 2 74.78 22.29 2.28
C LEU A 2 75.02 20.83 1.89
N LYS A 3 74.56 19.90 2.74
CA LYS A 3 74.74 18.46 2.55
C LYS A 3 73.63 17.94 1.64
N ARG A 4 73.94 17.74 0.35
CA ARG A 4 73.08 17.00 -0.58
C ARG A 4 72.97 15.54 -0.09
N ARG A 5 71.76 14.98 -0.10
CA ARG A 5 71.52 13.53 -0.15
C ARG A 5 70.69 13.22 -1.39
N PRO A 6 71.20 12.42 -2.32
CA PRO A 6 70.41 11.95 -3.46
C PRO A 6 70.10 10.45 -3.36
N LEU A 7 68.97 10.11 -3.99
CA LEU A 7 68.59 8.86 -4.67
C LEU A 7 67.75 7.78 -3.95
N GLU A 8 66.59 7.57 -4.58
CA GLU A 8 66.04 6.28 -5.04
C GLU A 8 65.41 5.29 -4.04
N ARG A 9 64.08 5.15 -4.15
CA ARG A 9 63.47 3.81 -4.23
C ARG A 9 62.08 3.82 -4.90
N LYS A 10 62.07 3.39 -6.16
CA LYS A 10 61.17 2.38 -6.77
C LYS A 10 59.76 2.24 -6.22
N GLY A 11 58.75 2.38 -7.08
CA GLY A 11 57.41 1.86 -6.78
C GLY A 11 56.29 2.31 -7.72
N VAL A 12 56.42 2.03 -9.02
CA VAL A 12 55.28 2.01 -9.92
C VAL A 12 54.42 0.77 -9.58
N PHE A 13 53.12 1.02 -9.36
CA PHE A 13 51.99 0.08 -9.30
C PHE A 13 51.77 -0.84 -8.08
N ARG A 14 50.54 -0.71 -7.55
CA ARG A 14 49.61 -1.80 -7.15
C ARG A 14 49.68 -2.29 -5.70
N PHE A 15 48.64 -2.00 -4.90
CA PHE A 15 47.73 -3.04 -4.36
C PHE A 15 46.57 -2.46 -3.52
N ARG A 16 45.35 -2.87 -3.92
CA ARG A 16 44.15 -3.17 -3.11
C ARG A 16 43.34 -2.04 -2.46
N GLU A 17 42.24 -1.73 -3.16
CA GLU A 17 40.90 -1.74 -2.57
C GLU A 17 40.70 -2.89 -1.56
N VAL A 18 40.61 -2.65 -0.25
CA VAL A 18 39.89 -3.53 0.71
C VAL A 18 39.49 -2.74 1.96
N CYS A 19 38.43 -1.91 1.89
CA CYS A 19 37.55 -1.50 3.00
C CYS A 19 36.48 -0.54 2.40
N GLN A 20 35.17 -0.77 2.32
CA GLN A 20 34.25 -1.79 2.85
C GLN A 20 33.16 -2.09 1.80
N PRO A 21 33.09 -3.31 1.23
CA PRO A 21 31.92 -3.75 0.46
C PRO A 21 30.66 -3.93 1.33
N SER A 22 30.83 -4.09 2.65
CA SER A 22 29.76 -4.33 3.61
C SER A 22 28.91 -3.09 3.92
N ALA A 23 29.51 -1.91 4.07
CA ALA A 23 28.78 -0.67 4.34
C ALA A 23 27.90 -0.24 3.16
N ARG A 24 28.39 -0.42 1.94
CA ARG A 24 27.62 -0.14 0.71
C ARG A 24 26.47 -1.13 0.53
N ARG A 25 26.66 -2.41 0.91
CA ARG A 25 25.61 -3.44 0.86
C ARG A 25 24.56 -3.26 1.97
N ALA A 26 24.96 -2.83 3.17
CA ALA A 26 24.06 -2.53 4.28
C ALA A 26 23.24 -1.25 4.05
N MET A 27 23.83 -0.21 3.44
CA MET A 27 23.08 0.99 3.04
C MET A 27 22.10 0.71 1.88
N MET A 28 22.46 -0.14 0.92
CA MET A 28 21.53 -0.57 -0.13
C MET A 28 20.40 -1.48 0.41
N GLY A 29 20.68 -2.35 1.39
CA GLY A 29 19.65 -3.15 2.07
C GLY A 29 18.66 -2.27 2.82
N ARG A 30 19.17 -1.30 3.60
CA ARG A 30 18.35 -0.30 4.30
C ARG A 30 17.51 0.49 3.30
N ASN A 31 18.09 1.10 2.28
CA ASN A 31 17.30 1.90 1.34
C ASN A 31 16.17 1.11 0.67
N LYS A 32 16.35 -0.19 0.41
CA LYS A 32 15.29 -1.04 -0.14
C LYS A 32 14.14 -1.22 0.84
N GLU A 33 14.39 -1.54 2.10
CA GLU A 33 13.33 -1.75 3.10
C GLU A 33 12.52 -0.46 3.37
N TRP A 34 13.21 0.68 3.43
CA TRP A 34 12.57 1.99 3.62
C TRP A 34 11.81 2.47 2.36
N LEU A 35 12.35 2.24 1.16
CA LEU A 35 11.66 2.53 -0.10
C LEU A 35 10.45 1.60 -0.31
N GLU A 36 10.58 0.32 0.04
CA GLU A 36 9.49 -0.66 -0.09
C GLU A 36 8.32 -0.33 0.84
N GLY A 37 8.58 0.05 2.09
CA GLY A 37 7.52 0.50 3.01
C GLY A 37 6.82 1.79 2.55
N TRP A 38 7.58 2.79 2.07
CA TRP A 38 7.03 4.05 1.59
C TRP A 38 6.23 3.85 0.29
N MET A 39 6.74 3.07 -0.66
CA MET A 39 5.99 2.76 -1.88
C MET A 39 4.73 1.93 -1.57
N LEU A 40 4.79 0.99 -0.63
CA LEU A 40 3.66 0.13 -0.27
C LEU A 40 2.53 0.91 0.40
N THR A 41 2.84 1.84 1.32
CA THR A 41 1.82 2.72 1.95
C THR A 41 1.15 3.62 0.92
N HIS A 42 1.91 4.24 0.02
CA HIS A 42 1.37 5.08 -1.05
C HIS A 42 0.54 4.27 -2.04
N ALA A 43 1.02 3.10 -2.46
CA ALA A 43 0.27 2.17 -3.31
C ALA A 43 -1.03 1.70 -2.63
N HIS A 44 -1.01 1.46 -1.32
CA HIS A 44 -2.20 1.07 -0.58
C HIS A 44 -3.23 2.21 -0.49
N ILE A 45 -2.80 3.43 -0.13
CA ILE A 45 -3.71 4.59 -0.04
C ILE A 45 -4.28 4.94 -1.41
N THR A 46 -3.45 4.96 -2.46
CA THR A 46 -3.90 5.22 -3.83
C THR A 46 -4.84 4.14 -4.34
N SER A 47 -4.57 2.86 -4.08
CA SER A 47 -5.48 1.77 -4.45
C SER A 47 -6.82 1.84 -3.72
N TRP A 48 -6.84 2.26 -2.46
CA TRP A 48 -8.07 2.54 -1.71
C TRP A 48 -8.91 3.63 -2.37
N LEU A 49 -8.28 4.76 -2.71
CA LEU A 49 -8.95 5.89 -3.37
C LEU A 49 -9.49 5.50 -4.75
N ILE A 50 -8.68 4.80 -5.56
CA ILE A 50 -9.08 4.29 -6.87
C ILE A 50 -10.27 3.33 -6.74
N THR A 51 -10.23 2.42 -5.75
CA THR A 51 -11.32 1.47 -5.49
C THR A 51 -12.64 2.17 -5.18
N ILE A 52 -12.62 3.20 -4.33
CA ILE A 52 -13.81 4.00 -4.03
C ILE A 52 -14.33 4.70 -5.29
N VAL A 53 -13.45 5.32 -6.06
CA VAL A 53 -13.83 6.03 -7.29
C VAL A 53 -14.44 5.05 -8.31
N LEU A 54 -13.82 3.90 -8.55
CA LEU A 54 -14.37 2.88 -9.44
C LEU A 54 -15.70 2.33 -8.93
N PHE A 55 -15.90 2.21 -7.62
CA PHE A 55 -17.16 1.78 -7.05
C PHE A 55 -18.31 2.74 -7.43
N PHE A 56 -18.10 4.05 -7.29
CA PHE A 56 -19.10 5.05 -7.72
C PHE A 56 -19.37 4.98 -9.23
N LEU A 57 -18.33 4.84 -10.05
CA LEU A 57 -18.47 4.69 -11.50
C LEU A 57 -19.25 3.42 -11.87
N ALA A 58 -18.93 2.30 -11.22
CA ALA A 58 -19.62 1.03 -11.43
C ALA A 58 -21.11 1.13 -11.08
N VAL A 59 -21.45 1.72 -9.92
CA VAL A 59 -22.84 1.92 -9.50
C VAL A 59 -23.59 2.84 -10.46
N SER A 60 -22.97 3.93 -10.90
CA SER A 60 -23.58 4.85 -11.88
C SER A 60 -23.84 4.16 -13.22
N MET A 61 -22.89 3.38 -13.72
CA MET A 61 -23.03 2.69 -15.00
C MET A 61 -24.03 1.53 -14.95
N GLU A 62 -24.08 0.79 -13.85
CA GLU A 62 -25.07 -0.26 -13.65
C GLU A 62 -26.49 0.31 -13.61
N ARG A 63 -26.69 1.47 -12.96
CA ARG A 63 -27.98 2.19 -12.98
C ARG A 63 -28.41 2.66 -14.36
N GLN A 64 -27.44 3.00 -15.22
CA GLN A 64 -27.69 3.45 -16.59
C GLN A 64 -27.88 2.28 -17.59
N GLY A 65 -27.68 1.03 -17.17
CA GLY A 65 -27.80 -0.14 -18.05
C GLY A 65 -26.75 -0.17 -19.18
N ALA A 66 -25.64 0.56 -19.03
CA ALA A 66 -24.63 0.64 -20.07
C ALA A 66 -23.90 -0.71 -20.22
N GLY A 67 -23.72 -1.20 -21.45
CA GLY A 67 -22.99 -2.45 -21.70
C GLY A 67 -21.55 -2.48 -21.16
N LYS A 68 -20.97 -1.29 -20.90
CA LYS A 68 -19.65 -1.10 -20.30
C LYS A 68 -19.63 -1.34 -18.77
N ALA A 69 -20.77 -1.44 -18.10
CA ALA A 69 -20.84 -1.60 -16.65
C ALA A 69 -20.19 -2.91 -16.16
N LYS A 70 -20.34 -3.99 -16.95
CA LYS A 70 -19.65 -5.27 -16.72
C LYS A 70 -18.12 -5.15 -16.70
N ILE A 71 -17.55 -4.31 -17.57
CA ILE A 71 -16.10 -4.12 -17.64
C ILE A 71 -15.62 -3.44 -16.36
N VAL A 72 -16.31 -2.38 -15.92
CA VAL A 72 -15.94 -1.67 -14.69
C VAL A 72 -16.09 -2.57 -13.48
N GLN A 73 -17.12 -3.43 -13.43
CA GLN A 73 -17.24 -4.44 -12.37
C GLN A 73 -16.06 -5.44 -12.37
N MET A 74 -15.61 -5.90 -13.54
CA MET A 74 -14.47 -6.80 -13.63
C MET A 74 -13.18 -6.13 -13.13
N VAL A 75 -12.95 -4.87 -13.50
CA VAL A 75 -11.80 -4.10 -13.02
C VAL A 75 -11.89 -3.82 -11.52
N LEU A 76 -13.07 -3.46 -11.03
CA LEU A 76 -13.32 -3.22 -9.61
C LEU A 76 -12.99 -4.45 -8.75
N ARG A 77 -13.32 -5.66 -9.22
CA ARG A 77 -12.92 -6.92 -8.56
C ARG A 77 -11.40 -7.10 -8.49
N LEU A 78 -10.66 -6.73 -9.52
CA LEU A 78 -9.19 -6.77 -9.50
C LEU A 78 -8.63 -5.79 -8.46
N PHE A 79 -9.17 -4.58 -8.41
CA PHE A 79 -8.77 -3.56 -7.43
C PHE A 79 -9.08 -3.95 -5.99
N TYR A 80 -10.18 -4.68 -5.73
CA TYR A 80 -10.46 -5.24 -4.41
C TYR A 80 -9.35 -6.17 -3.93
N ILE A 81 -8.93 -7.10 -4.79
CA ILE A 81 -7.87 -8.07 -4.45
C ILE A 81 -6.54 -7.34 -4.25
N LEU A 82 -6.21 -6.38 -5.12
CA LEU A 82 -5.00 -5.57 -5.00
C LEU A 82 -4.97 -4.75 -3.70
N THR A 83 -6.11 -4.15 -3.31
CA THR A 83 -6.21 -3.36 -2.08
C THR A 83 -6.03 -4.24 -0.84
N ILE A 84 -6.60 -5.44 -0.84
CA ILE A 84 -6.41 -6.41 0.25
C ILE A 84 -4.97 -6.92 0.29
N ALA A 85 -4.39 -7.27 -0.88
CA ALA A 85 -3.03 -7.79 -0.95
C ALA A 85 -2.01 -6.74 -0.49
N THR A 86 -2.13 -5.50 -0.97
CA THR A 86 -1.27 -4.38 -0.53
C THR A 86 -1.45 -4.07 0.96
N GLY A 87 -2.68 -4.12 1.47
CA GLY A 87 -2.96 -3.93 2.90
C GLY A 87 -2.39 -5.05 3.77
N GLY A 88 -2.50 -6.30 3.34
CA GLY A 88 -1.93 -7.46 4.04
C GLY A 88 -0.40 -7.46 4.05
N LEU A 89 0.22 -7.10 2.92
CA LEU A 89 1.66 -6.86 2.84
C LEU A 89 2.10 -5.75 3.80
N LEU A 90 1.31 -4.67 3.91
CA LEU A 90 1.60 -3.57 4.82
C LEU A 90 1.55 -4.03 6.27
N LEU A 91 0.56 -4.86 6.64
CA LEU A 91 0.48 -5.44 7.98
C LEU A 91 1.65 -6.39 8.29
N HIS A 92 2.12 -7.15 7.31
CA HIS A 92 3.28 -8.04 7.50
C HIS A 92 4.59 -7.27 7.68
N SER A 93 4.70 -6.08 7.09
CA SER A 93 5.89 -5.21 7.25
C SER A 93 6.03 -4.62 8.66
N ILE A 94 4.96 -4.65 9.46
CA ILE A 94 4.95 -4.09 10.81
C ILE A 94 5.28 -5.21 11.82
N ALA A 95 6.40 -5.05 12.53
CA ALA A 95 6.88 -6.05 13.50
C ALA A 95 5.98 -6.24 14.74
N SER A 96 5.05 -5.31 15.01
CA SER A 96 4.12 -5.37 16.16
C SER A 96 2.66 -5.55 15.71
N ILE A 97 2.30 -6.79 15.39
CA ILE A 97 0.92 -7.15 15.01
C ILE A 97 0.06 -7.20 16.28
N SER A 98 -0.45 -6.05 16.71
CA SER A 98 -1.50 -5.96 17.73
C SER A 98 -2.86 -6.40 17.18
N ALA A 99 -3.77 -6.86 18.06
CA ALA A 99 -5.12 -7.29 17.67
C ALA A 99 -5.94 -6.19 16.95
N LEU A 100 -5.62 -4.92 17.20
CA LEU A 100 -6.27 -3.78 16.55
C LEU A 100 -5.97 -3.70 15.04
N TYR A 101 -4.78 -4.14 14.59
CA TYR A 101 -4.44 -4.18 13.16
C TYR A 101 -5.27 -5.23 12.40
N TRP A 102 -5.51 -6.38 13.02
CA TRP A 102 -6.42 -7.40 12.48
C TRP A 102 -7.85 -6.88 12.38
N LEU A 103 -8.32 -6.17 13.40
CA LEU A 103 -9.65 -5.57 13.38
C LEU A 103 -9.78 -4.50 12.28
N LYS A 104 -8.72 -3.69 12.06
CA LYS A 104 -8.67 -2.73 10.95
C LYS A 104 -8.70 -3.42 9.59
N ALA A 105 -7.95 -4.52 9.41
CA ALA A 105 -8.02 -5.33 8.20
C ALA A 105 -9.41 -5.92 7.96
N LEU A 106 -10.05 -6.45 9.00
CA LEU A 106 -11.43 -6.95 8.92
C LEU A 106 -12.42 -5.85 8.57
N ALA A 107 -12.26 -4.65 9.14
CA ALA A 107 -13.09 -3.50 8.78
C ALA A 107 -12.92 -3.11 7.31
N GLY A 108 -11.68 -3.11 6.79
CA GLY A 108 -11.43 -2.89 5.36
C GLY A 108 -12.07 -3.96 4.46
N LEU A 109 -11.99 -5.24 4.87
CA LEU A 109 -12.64 -6.34 4.16
C LEU A 109 -14.18 -6.20 4.20
N TRP A 110 -14.73 -5.74 5.32
CA TRP A 110 -16.15 -5.44 5.45
C TRP A 110 -16.59 -4.38 4.44
N VAL A 111 -15.84 -3.27 4.30
CA VAL A 111 -16.16 -2.21 3.32
C VAL A 111 -16.30 -2.79 1.91
N ILE A 112 -15.39 -3.66 1.50
CA ILE A 112 -15.42 -4.33 0.19
C ILE A 112 -16.66 -5.22 0.06
N GLY A 113 -16.98 -6.00 1.10
CA GLY A 113 -18.20 -6.81 1.14
C GLY A 113 -19.47 -5.97 1.01
N ALA A 114 -19.53 -4.82 1.68
CA ALA A 114 -20.66 -3.89 1.57
C ALA A 114 -20.78 -3.29 0.15
N MET A 115 -19.65 -2.96 -0.50
CA MET A 115 -19.65 -2.51 -1.89
C MET A 115 -20.22 -3.58 -2.84
N GLU A 116 -19.81 -4.84 -2.68
CA GLU A 116 -20.31 -5.97 -3.47
C GLU A 116 -21.84 -6.13 -3.31
N MET A 117 -22.36 -5.98 -2.10
CA MET A 117 -23.80 -6.07 -1.82
C MET A 117 -24.58 -4.94 -2.51
N VAL A 118 -24.05 -3.71 -2.52
CA VAL A 118 -24.65 -2.59 -3.26
C VAL A 118 -24.71 -2.91 -4.75
N LEU A 119 -23.60 -3.36 -5.35
CA LEU A 119 -23.54 -3.72 -6.76
C LEU A 119 -24.48 -4.86 -7.11
N ALA A 120 -24.53 -5.91 -6.28
CA ALA A 120 -25.43 -7.03 -6.47
C ALA A 120 -26.92 -6.62 -6.37
N ALA A 121 -27.26 -5.68 -5.48
CA ALA A 121 -28.61 -5.14 -5.35
C ALA A 121 -29.01 -4.29 -6.57
N VAL A 122 -28.11 -3.39 -7.01
CA VAL A 122 -28.32 -2.56 -8.20
C VAL A 122 -28.50 -3.42 -9.45
N LYS A 123 -27.66 -4.46 -9.64
CA LYS A 123 -27.78 -5.40 -10.75
C LYS A 123 -29.11 -6.16 -10.76
N LYS A 124 -29.67 -6.43 -9.58
CA LYS A 124 -30.99 -7.10 -9.43
C LYS A 124 -32.17 -6.13 -9.51
N GLY A 125 -31.93 -4.82 -9.69
CA GLY A 125 -32.98 -3.80 -9.68
C GLY A 125 -33.69 -3.66 -8.33
N LYS A 126 -33.10 -4.19 -7.24
CA LYS A 126 -33.69 -4.15 -5.90
C LYS A 126 -33.18 -2.94 -5.13
N SER A 127 -33.89 -2.58 -4.05
CA SER A 127 -33.45 -1.52 -3.15
C SER A 127 -32.04 -1.80 -2.63
N ALA A 128 -31.11 -0.93 -3.00
CA ALA A 128 -29.72 -0.96 -2.50
C ALA A 128 -29.57 -0.28 -1.14
N ALA A 129 -30.66 0.17 -0.50
CA ALA A 129 -30.62 0.95 0.74
C ALA A 129 -29.88 0.22 1.87
N ALA A 130 -30.06 -1.09 1.99
CA ALA A 130 -29.37 -1.91 2.98
C ALA A 130 -27.84 -1.91 2.74
N GLY A 131 -27.40 -2.08 1.49
CA GLY A 131 -25.99 -2.06 1.12
C GLY A 131 -25.35 -0.69 1.35
N TRP A 132 -26.05 0.39 1.00
CA TRP A 132 -25.57 1.75 1.24
C TRP A 132 -25.41 2.05 2.73
N THR A 133 -26.37 1.61 3.56
CA THR A 133 -26.30 1.76 5.02
C THR A 133 -25.10 1.00 5.59
N GLN A 134 -24.92 -0.27 5.19
CA GLN A 134 -23.76 -1.06 5.62
C GLN A 134 -22.44 -0.45 5.17
N TRP A 135 -22.38 0.12 3.96
CA TRP A 135 -21.17 0.74 3.42
C TRP A 135 -20.76 1.98 4.22
N VAL A 136 -21.72 2.86 4.52
CA VAL A 136 -21.47 4.05 5.36
C VAL A 136 -20.98 3.64 6.75
N ILE A 137 -21.63 2.66 7.38
CA ILE A 137 -21.22 2.13 8.69
C ILE A 137 -19.79 1.58 8.61
N ALA A 138 -19.50 0.75 7.61
CA ALA A 138 -18.18 0.14 7.44
C ALA A 138 -17.07 1.19 7.21
N LEU A 139 -17.37 2.26 6.47
CA LEU A 139 -16.46 3.38 6.26
C LEU A 139 -16.17 4.13 7.57
N VAL A 140 -17.22 4.45 8.34
CA VAL A 140 -17.08 5.13 9.64
C VAL A 140 -16.24 4.27 10.59
N VAL A 141 -16.51 2.97 10.68
CA VAL A 141 -15.72 2.03 11.49
C VAL A 141 -14.26 2.01 11.01
N THR A 142 -14.02 1.90 9.71
CA THR A 142 -12.65 1.83 9.15
C THR A 142 -11.85 3.12 9.40
N LEU A 143 -12.51 4.28 9.31
CA LEU A 143 -11.91 5.58 9.64
C LEU A 143 -11.67 5.71 11.14
N PHE A 144 -12.65 5.37 11.98
CA PHE A 144 -12.52 5.43 13.44
C PHE A 144 -11.38 4.54 13.94
N LEU A 145 -11.29 3.30 13.45
CA LEU A 145 -10.18 2.39 13.76
C LEU A 145 -8.85 2.85 13.17
N GLY A 146 -8.87 3.58 12.06
CA GLY A 146 -7.68 4.20 11.49
C GLY A 146 -7.15 5.36 12.32
N LEU A 147 -8.04 6.17 12.91
CA LEU A 147 -7.69 7.30 13.77
C LEU A 147 -7.27 6.87 15.18
N LEU A 148 -7.85 5.78 15.69
CA LEU A 148 -7.49 5.23 17.02
C LEU A 148 -6.12 4.55 17.05
N LEU A 149 -5.57 4.18 15.89
CA LEU A 149 -4.31 3.44 15.82
C LEU A 149 -3.13 4.40 15.69
N PRO A 150 -2.04 4.24 16.47
CA PRO A 150 -0.88 5.15 16.43
C PRO A 150 -0.27 5.30 15.03
N LEU A 151 -0.41 4.28 14.17
CA LEU A 151 0.01 4.29 12.77
C LEU A 151 -0.80 5.23 11.85
N GLY A 152 -1.87 5.86 12.33
CA GLY A 152 -2.63 6.88 11.60
C GLY A 152 -2.10 8.31 11.76
N PHE A 153 -1.25 8.57 12.76
CA PHE A 153 -0.78 9.91 13.11
C PHE A 153 0.75 10.04 13.26
N ASP A 154 1.54 9.05 12.82
CA ASP A 154 2.95 9.29 12.51
C ASP A 154 3.08 9.86 11.08
N LEU A 155 2.39 10.98 10.84
CA LEU A 155 2.73 11.86 9.74
C LEU A 155 3.78 12.82 10.30
N PHE A 156 4.98 12.75 9.72
CA PHE A 156 6.22 13.51 9.97
C PHE A 156 7.23 12.88 10.94
#